data_AF-A0A931Z4R2-F1
#
_entry.id   AF-A0A931Z4R2-F1
#
_cell.length_a   1.000
_cell.length_b   1.000
_cell.length_c   1.000
_cell.angle_alpha   90.00
_cell.angle_beta   90.00
_cell.angle_gamma   90.00
#
_symmetry.space_group_name_H-M   'P 1'
#
loop_
_entity.id
_entity.type
_entity.pdbx_description
1 polymer ?
#
loop_
_entity_poly.entity_id
_entity_poly.type
_entity_poly.pdbx_seq_one_letter_code
_entity_poly.pdbx_strand_id
1 'polypeptide(L)'
;RVRVLVNADPAVAERFRRTLVIQQEAAVNSNVWDTPLLVTALPDGVYVLPYRSRIPAGFYDNPAVWTKSNRTVPLESSSLSAAPIVVAIESPVAQAWDLIQFTPAGTLSSGIGDLVLATGSPRAPGSYLAGEAPVQVSNPDGVRGITVSTYGTPVLVNNRQGF
;
A
#
# COMPACT_ATOMS: atom_id res chain seq x y z
N ARG A 1 -12.84 -10.71 -11.04
CA ARG A 1 -12.40 -9.41 -10.45
C ARG A 1 -10.90 -9.27 -10.62
N VAL A 2 -10.35 -8.07 -10.45
CA VAL A 2 -8.89 -7.83 -10.40
C VAL A 2 -8.56 -7.18 -9.07
N ARG A 3 -7.39 -7.48 -8.52
CA ARG A 3 -6.85 -6.77 -7.36
C ARG A 3 -5.38 -6.44 -7.54
N VAL A 4 -4.98 -5.31 -6.96
CA VAL A 4 -3.59 -4.94 -6.76
C VAL A 4 -3.30 -5.13 -5.29
N LEU A 5 -2.24 -5.85 -4.96
CA LEU A 5 -1.78 -6.09 -3.59
C LEU A 5 -0.51 -5.32 -3.33
N VAL A 6 -0.38 -4.80 -2.12
CA VAL A 6 0.82 -4.17 -1.59
C VAL A 6 1.25 -5.00 -0.39
N ASN A 7 2.48 -5.50 -0.39
CA ASN A 7 2.97 -6.28 0.74
C ASN A 7 2.95 -5.40 2.01
N ALA A 8 2.36 -5.91 3.07
CA ALA A 8 2.17 -5.21 4.34
C ALA A 8 2.74 -6.01 5.52
N ASP A 9 3.59 -7.01 5.24
CA ASP A 9 4.14 -7.90 6.24
C ASP A 9 5.51 -7.40 6.73
N PRO A 10 5.63 -6.87 7.96
CA PRO A 10 6.90 -6.36 8.48
C PRO A 10 7.94 -7.46 8.70
N ALA A 11 7.56 -8.74 8.72
CA ALA A 11 8.51 -9.85 8.85
C ALA A 11 9.36 -10.06 7.59
N VAL A 12 8.97 -9.45 6.46
CA VAL A 12 9.57 -9.62 5.15
C VAL A 12 10.07 -8.26 4.65
N ALA A 13 11.13 -7.77 5.28
CA ALA A 13 11.59 -6.39 5.19
C ALA A 13 11.87 -5.91 3.77
N GLU A 14 12.39 -6.79 2.91
CA GLU A 14 12.71 -6.51 1.51
C GLU A 14 11.47 -6.29 0.64
N ARG A 15 10.31 -6.85 1.04
CA ARG A 15 9.05 -6.71 0.31
C ARG A 15 8.16 -5.62 0.89
N PHE A 16 8.31 -5.34 2.19
CA PHE A 16 7.42 -4.49 2.97
C PHE A 16 7.14 -3.14 2.31
N ARG A 17 5.87 -2.91 1.96
CA ARG A 17 5.34 -1.69 1.29
C ARG A 17 5.98 -1.34 -0.06
N ARG A 18 6.72 -2.26 -0.66
CA ARG A 18 7.40 -2.07 -1.96
C ARG A 18 6.99 -3.07 -3.02
N THR A 19 6.74 -4.32 -2.62
CA THR A 19 6.29 -5.36 -3.55
C THR A 19 4.81 -5.17 -3.88
N LEU A 20 4.52 -5.12 -5.16
CA LEU A 20 3.20 -5.02 -5.74
C LEU A 20 2.86 -6.31 -6.49
N VAL A 21 1.64 -6.79 -6.34
CA VAL A 21 1.15 -7.98 -7.05
C VAL A 21 -0.17 -7.67 -7.73
N ILE A 22 -0.33 -8.06 -8.98
CA ILE A 22 -1.62 -8.03 -9.66
C ILE A 22 -2.17 -9.45 -9.74
N GLN A 23 -3.40 -9.65 -9.29
CA GLN A 23 -4.10 -10.93 -9.41
C GLN A 23 -5.46 -10.74 -10.06
N GLN A 24 -5.85 -11.75 -10.82
CA GLN A 24 -7.18 -11.90 -11.36
C GLN A 24 -7.87 -13.06 -10.67
N GLU A 25 -9.18 -12.91 -10.51
CA GLU A 25 -10.04 -13.97 -10.01
C GLU A 25 -10.30 -15.01 -11.11
N ALA A 26 -10.10 -16.29 -10.79
CA ALA A 26 -10.15 -17.41 -11.73
C ALA A 26 -11.49 -17.54 -12.45
N ALA A 27 -12.58 -17.32 -11.70
CA ALA A 27 -13.93 -17.27 -12.24
C ALA A 27 -14.72 -16.15 -11.55
N VAL A 28 -15.70 -15.59 -12.26
CA VAL A 28 -16.53 -14.48 -11.76
C VAL A 28 -17.17 -14.85 -10.42
N ASN A 29 -16.88 -14.06 -9.39
CA ASN A 29 -17.41 -14.23 -8.02
C ASN A 29 -17.04 -15.55 -7.32
N SER A 30 -16.01 -16.25 -7.79
CA SER A 30 -15.52 -17.50 -7.17
C SER A 30 -14.77 -17.28 -5.85
N ASN A 31 -14.22 -16.08 -5.61
CA ASN A 31 -13.21 -15.81 -4.58
C ASN A 31 -11.93 -16.68 -4.71
N VAL A 32 -11.78 -17.41 -5.82
CA VAL A 32 -10.57 -18.15 -6.15
C VAL A 32 -9.70 -17.23 -6.98
N TRP A 33 -8.47 -17.01 -6.54
CA TRP A 33 -7.54 -16.08 -7.19
C TRP A 33 -6.45 -16.86 -7.91
N ASP A 34 -6.20 -16.48 -9.17
CA ASP A 34 -5.18 -17.09 -10.00
C ASP A 34 -3.76 -16.80 -9.49
N THR A 35 -2.80 -17.49 -10.10
CA THR A 35 -1.39 -17.12 -10.00
C THR A 35 -1.21 -15.63 -10.33
N PRO A 36 -0.27 -14.93 -9.66
CA PRO A 36 0.05 -13.55 -9.97
C PRO A 36 0.21 -13.31 -11.48
N LEU A 37 -0.53 -12.34 -12.02
CA LEU A 37 -0.35 -11.87 -13.39
C LEU A 37 0.94 -11.06 -13.52
N LEU A 38 1.29 -10.34 -12.46
CA LEU A 38 2.50 -9.55 -12.35
C LEU A 38 2.92 -9.50 -10.89
N VAL A 39 4.22 -9.68 -10.64
CA VAL A 39 4.88 -9.30 -9.40
C VAL A 39 5.97 -8.30 -9.76
N THR A 40 5.98 -7.16 -9.07
CA THR A 40 6.97 -6.10 -9.29
C THR A 40 7.30 -5.40 -7.99
N ALA A 41 8.42 -4.68 -7.96
CA ALA A 41 8.81 -3.87 -6.83
C ALA A 41 8.88 -2.39 -7.25
N LEU A 42 8.46 -1.52 -6.33
CA LEU A 42 8.76 -0.09 -6.46
C LEU A 42 10.27 0.15 -6.44
N PRO A 43 10.75 1.29 -7.00
CA PRO A 43 12.15 1.68 -6.90
C PRO A 43 12.67 1.66 -5.46
N ASP A 44 13.98 1.46 -5.31
CA ASP A 44 14.63 1.50 -3.99
C ASP A 44 14.36 2.81 -3.27
N GLY A 45 14.03 2.71 -1.97
CA GLY A 45 13.69 3.86 -1.14
C GLY A 45 12.29 4.41 -1.32
N VAL A 46 11.44 3.84 -2.18
CA VAL A 46 10.04 4.27 -2.38
C VAL A 46 9.07 3.27 -1.78
N TYR A 47 8.17 3.75 -0.91
CA TYR A 47 7.22 2.92 -0.15
C TYR A 47 5.80 3.43 -0.28
N VAL A 48 4.82 2.53 -0.34
CA VAL A 48 3.40 2.89 -0.27
C VAL A 48 3.02 3.23 1.18
N LEU A 49 2.34 4.34 1.41
CA LEU A 49 1.79 4.68 2.73
C LEU A 49 0.63 3.75 3.10
N PRO A 50 0.55 3.23 4.34
CA PRO A 50 -0.56 2.41 4.81
C PRO A 50 -1.91 3.10 4.74
N TYR A 51 -2.97 2.31 4.89
CA TYR A 51 -4.29 2.83 5.24
C TYR A 51 -4.27 3.37 6.69
N ARG A 52 -5.03 4.43 6.99
CA ARG A 52 -4.99 5.17 8.28
C ARG A 52 -4.91 4.33 9.54
N SER A 53 -5.68 3.25 9.63
CA SER A 53 -5.79 2.45 10.85
C SER A 53 -4.74 1.34 10.93
N ARG A 54 -3.82 1.26 9.97
CA ARG A 54 -2.83 0.17 9.83
C ARG A 54 -1.41 0.69 9.64
N ILE A 55 -1.11 1.87 10.18
CA ILE A 55 0.25 2.40 10.20
C ILE A 55 1.03 1.63 11.27
N PRO A 56 2.06 0.85 10.89
CA PRO A 56 2.87 0.13 11.86
C PRO A 56 3.74 1.08 12.68
N ALA A 57 4.05 0.69 13.91
CA ALA A 57 4.94 1.45 14.77
C ALA A 57 6.32 1.63 14.11
N GLY A 58 6.90 2.83 14.25
CA GLY A 58 8.18 3.20 13.65
C GLY A 58 8.16 3.50 12.16
N PHE A 59 7.01 3.38 11.47
CA PHE A 59 6.92 3.69 10.04
C PHE A 59 7.12 5.19 9.75
N TYR A 60 6.56 6.04 10.61
CA TYR A 60 6.75 7.50 10.56
C TYR A 60 7.79 7.91 11.60
N ASP A 61 8.73 8.78 11.23
CA ASP A 61 9.65 9.39 12.20
C ASP A 61 8.92 10.28 13.23
N ASN A 62 7.93 11.02 12.76
CA ASN A 62 7.09 11.92 13.52
C ASN A 62 5.66 11.86 12.96
N PRO A 63 4.80 10.99 13.52
CA PRO A 63 3.43 10.82 13.02
C PRO A 63 2.60 12.10 12.92
N ALA A 64 2.89 13.13 13.73
CA ALA A 64 2.12 14.38 13.76
C ALA A 64 2.23 15.20 12.46
N VAL A 65 3.30 15.04 11.68
CA VAL A 65 3.50 15.77 10.42
C VAL A 65 2.93 15.05 9.20
N TRP A 66 2.52 13.78 9.33
CA TRP A 66 1.97 12.95 8.25
C TRP A 66 0.47 13.15 8.06
N THR A 67 0.11 14.38 7.69
CA THR A 67 -1.26 14.82 7.39
C THR A 67 -1.34 15.42 5.99
N LYS A 68 -2.52 15.52 5.39
CA LYS A 68 -2.76 16.30 4.18
C LYS A 68 -2.48 17.78 4.43
N SER A 69 -2.46 18.60 3.37
CA SER A 69 -2.12 20.03 3.43
C SER A 69 -2.96 20.83 4.44
N ASN A 70 -4.21 20.41 4.68
CA ASN A 70 -5.12 20.99 5.67
C ASN A 70 -4.83 20.60 7.12
N ARG A 71 -3.83 19.75 7.39
CA ARG A 71 -3.38 19.26 8.71
C ARG A 71 -4.43 18.52 9.55
N THR A 72 -5.59 18.19 8.98
CA THR A 72 -6.70 17.54 9.72
C THR A 72 -6.92 16.10 9.28
N VAL A 73 -6.53 15.76 8.05
CA VAL A 73 -6.69 14.41 7.49
C VAL A 73 -5.33 13.72 7.47
N PRO A 74 -5.18 12.46 7.92
CA PRO A 74 -3.93 11.72 7.77
C PRO A 74 -3.51 11.59 6.30
N LEU A 75 -2.19 11.61 6.08
CA LEU A 75 -1.63 11.26 4.77
C LEU A 75 -1.53 9.74 4.69
N GLU A 76 -2.36 9.13 3.84
CA GLU A 76 -2.61 7.69 3.81
C GLU A 76 -2.94 7.25 2.38
N SER A 77 -2.84 5.94 2.12
CA SER A 77 -3.39 5.37 0.88
C SER A 77 -4.84 4.93 1.08
N SER A 78 -5.78 5.86 0.90
CA SER A 78 -7.22 5.65 1.07
C SER A 78 -7.86 4.73 0.02
N SER A 79 -7.19 4.50 -1.12
CA SER A 79 -7.60 3.50 -2.12
C SER A 79 -7.46 2.06 -1.64
N LEU A 80 -6.61 1.81 -0.63
CA LEU A 80 -6.45 0.49 -0.02
C LEU A 80 -7.71 0.11 0.78
N SER A 81 -8.12 -1.14 0.64
CA SER A 81 -9.19 -1.76 1.42
C SER A 81 -8.97 -1.58 2.92
N ALA A 82 -10.05 -1.39 3.68
CA ALA A 82 -10.01 -1.39 5.14
C ALA A 82 -9.64 -2.77 5.72
N ALA A 83 -9.87 -3.84 4.97
CA ALA A 83 -9.54 -5.22 5.34
C ALA A 83 -8.34 -5.72 4.54
N PRO A 84 -7.19 -5.99 5.18
CA PRO A 84 -6.06 -6.67 4.54
C PRO A 84 -6.38 -8.16 4.35
N ILE A 85 -5.52 -8.85 3.60
CA ILE A 85 -5.58 -10.31 3.42
C ILE A 85 -4.26 -10.95 3.83
N VAL A 86 -4.32 -12.26 4.11
CA VAL A 86 -3.14 -13.08 4.39
C VAL A 86 -3.09 -14.18 3.35
N VAL A 87 -2.03 -14.19 2.54
CA VAL A 87 -1.88 -15.14 1.43
C VAL A 87 -0.41 -15.36 1.10
N ALA A 88 -0.08 -16.59 0.68
CA ALA A 88 1.24 -16.97 0.21
C ALA A 88 1.36 -16.62 -1.28
N ILE A 89 2.26 -15.68 -1.61
CA ILE A 89 2.53 -15.25 -2.99
C ILE A 89 4.03 -15.25 -3.22
N GLU A 90 4.50 -16.11 -4.12
CA GLU A 90 5.93 -16.36 -4.38
C GLU A 90 6.72 -16.65 -3.09
N SER A 91 6.06 -17.28 -2.12
CA SER A 91 6.60 -17.58 -0.81
C SER A 91 5.91 -18.84 -0.29
N PRO A 92 6.61 -19.73 0.45
CA PRO A 92 5.99 -20.86 1.14
C PRO A 92 5.18 -20.43 2.37
N VAL A 93 5.41 -19.22 2.88
CA VAL A 93 4.74 -18.65 4.06
C VAL A 93 3.72 -17.61 3.63
N ALA A 94 2.54 -17.64 4.25
CA ALA A 94 1.50 -16.64 4.05
C ALA A 94 1.93 -15.29 4.66
N GLN A 95 1.78 -14.23 3.88
CA GLN A 95 2.19 -12.88 4.24
C GLN A 95 0.97 -11.96 4.31
N ALA A 96 1.04 -10.88 5.08
CA ALA A 96 0.04 -9.84 5.09
C ALA A 96 0.13 -8.95 3.84
N TRP A 97 -1.01 -8.65 3.23
CA TRP A 97 -1.13 -7.77 2.06
C TRP A 97 -2.29 -6.78 2.25
N ASP A 98 -2.03 -5.51 1.97
CA ASP A 98 -3.07 -4.55 1.69
C ASP A 98 -3.50 -4.68 0.23
N LEU A 99 -4.73 -4.28 -0.11
CA LEU A 99 -5.25 -4.47 -1.46
C LEU A 99 -6.12 -3.34 -1.96
N ILE A 100 -6.06 -3.12 -3.27
CA ILE A 100 -7.03 -2.36 -4.05
C ILE A 100 -7.81 -3.40 -4.86
N GLN A 101 -9.15 -3.38 -4.78
CA GLN A 101 -9.98 -4.36 -5.49
C GLN A 101 -10.93 -3.69 -6.47
N PHE A 102 -11.00 -4.26 -7.67
CA PHE A 102 -11.95 -3.88 -8.71
C PHE A 102 -13.13 -4.84 -8.74
N THR A 103 -14.34 -4.30 -8.87
CA THR A 103 -15.57 -5.06 -9.10
C THR A 103 -15.54 -5.73 -10.49
N PRO A 104 -16.42 -6.70 -10.78
CA PRO A 104 -16.54 -7.24 -12.13
C PRO A 104 -16.87 -6.19 -13.19
N ALA A 105 -17.49 -5.08 -12.81
CA ALA A 105 -17.81 -3.95 -13.68
C ALA A 105 -16.62 -2.99 -13.90
N GLY A 106 -15.43 -3.29 -13.33
CA GLY A 106 -14.23 -2.48 -13.48
C GLY A 106 -14.15 -1.27 -12.54
N THR A 107 -15.08 -1.11 -11.60
CA THR A 107 -15.06 -0.02 -10.62
C THR A 107 -14.29 -0.40 -9.37
N LEU A 108 -13.74 0.59 -8.65
CA LEU A 108 -13.12 0.40 -7.34
C LEU A 108 -14.15 -0.01 -6.28
N SER A 109 -13.84 -1.06 -5.54
CA SER A 109 -14.70 -1.55 -4.44
C SER A 109 -14.72 -0.58 -3.25
N SER A 110 -13.67 0.22 -3.07
CA SER A 110 -13.54 1.23 -2.02
C SER A 110 -14.06 2.62 -2.44
N GLY A 111 -14.42 2.81 -3.71
CA GLY A 111 -14.71 4.13 -4.29
C GLY A 111 -13.45 4.89 -4.70
N ILE A 112 -13.55 6.22 -4.78
CA ILE A 112 -12.41 7.11 -5.09
C ILE A 112 -11.42 7.09 -3.92
N GLY A 113 -10.12 7.03 -4.21
CA GLY A 113 -9.11 7.12 -3.16
C GLY A 113 -7.70 7.32 -3.69
N ASP A 114 -6.78 7.56 -2.77
CA ASP A 114 -5.38 7.86 -3.04
C ASP A 114 -4.51 6.63 -2.82
N LEU A 115 -3.48 6.47 -3.64
CA LEU A 115 -2.35 5.60 -3.38
C LEU A 115 -1.12 6.50 -3.25
N VAL A 116 -0.69 6.70 -2.01
CA VAL A 116 0.36 7.67 -1.68
C VAL A 116 1.67 6.92 -1.51
N LEU A 117 2.72 7.44 -2.15
CA LEU A 117 4.08 6.96 -2.11
C LEU A 117 4.93 7.99 -1.36
N ALA A 118 5.83 7.50 -0.52
CA ALA A 118 6.82 8.30 0.19
C ALA A 118 8.21 7.74 -0.01
N THR A 119 9.21 8.62 0.14
CA THR A 119 10.59 8.20 0.25
C THR A 119 10.90 7.81 1.70
N GLY A 120 11.75 6.80 1.86
CA GLY A 120 12.14 6.29 3.17
C GLY A 120 13.43 5.50 3.11
N SER A 121 13.84 5.01 4.27
CA SER A 121 15.05 4.21 4.42
C SER A 121 14.77 2.93 5.21
N PRO A 122 15.43 1.80 4.89
CA PRO A 122 15.42 0.63 5.75
C PRO A 122 15.97 0.97 7.12
N ARG A 123 15.32 0.47 8.17
CA ARG A 123 15.85 0.48 9.53
C ARG A 123 16.87 -0.66 9.64
N ALA A 124 17.95 -0.44 10.40
CA ALA A 124 18.98 -1.46 10.57
C ALA A 124 18.40 -2.74 11.19
N PRO A 125 18.87 -3.94 10.80
CA PRO A 125 18.46 -5.19 11.45
C PRO A 125 18.65 -5.12 12.96
N GLY A 126 17.64 -5.53 13.73
CA GLY A 126 17.64 -5.46 15.20
C GLY A 126 17.30 -4.09 15.80
N SER A 127 17.13 -3.04 14.98
CA SER A 127 16.68 -1.71 15.44
C SER A 127 15.15 -1.57 15.56
N TYR A 128 14.41 -2.62 15.24
CA TYR A 128 12.95 -2.67 15.27
C TYR A 128 12.47 -4.01 15.85
N LEU A 129 11.34 -3.96 16.56
CA LEU A 129 10.74 -5.15 17.18
C LEU A 129 9.85 -5.92 16.18
N ALA A 130 9.47 -7.15 16.54
CA ALA A 130 8.50 -7.92 15.76
C ALA A 130 7.19 -7.15 15.61
N GLY A 131 6.71 -6.98 14.37
CA GLY A 131 5.51 -6.21 14.05
C GLY A 131 5.75 -4.71 13.83
N GLU A 132 6.92 -4.18 14.19
CA GLU A 132 7.30 -2.81 13.81
C GLU A 132 7.68 -2.72 12.33
N ALA A 133 7.54 -1.53 11.78
CA ALA A 133 7.97 -1.28 10.42
C ALA A 133 9.49 -1.48 10.28
N PRO A 134 9.96 -2.29 9.31
CA PRO A 134 11.39 -2.44 9.00
C PRO A 134 11.94 -1.23 8.21
N VAL A 135 11.11 -0.23 7.94
CA VAL A 135 11.45 0.97 7.16
C VAL A 135 10.85 2.19 7.84
N GLN A 136 11.49 3.34 7.66
CA GLN A 136 11.01 4.62 8.16
C GLN A 136 10.94 5.64 7.04
N VAL A 137 9.82 6.35 6.95
CA VAL A 137 9.64 7.50 6.06
C VAL A 137 9.75 8.79 6.87
N SER A 138 10.39 9.82 6.30
CA SER A 138 10.78 11.04 7.03
C SER A 138 10.34 12.35 6.39
N ASN A 139 9.96 12.35 5.10
CA ASN A 139 9.59 13.58 4.39
C ASN A 139 8.13 13.54 3.91
N PRO A 140 7.17 14.11 4.68
CA PRO A 140 5.77 14.17 4.28
C PRO A 140 5.51 15.12 3.10
N ASP A 141 6.42 16.06 2.79
CA ASP A 141 6.25 17.00 1.67
C ASP A 141 6.76 16.40 0.35
N GLY A 142 7.62 15.40 0.42
CA GLY A 142 8.16 14.65 -0.71
C GLY A 142 7.26 13.54 -1.24
N VAL A 143 5.99 13.47 -0.80
CA VAL A 143 5.07 12.43 -1.27
C VAL A 143 4.63 12.65 -2.71
N ARG A 144 4.41 11.53 -3.40
CA ARG A 144 3.84 11.45 -4.74
C ARG A 144 2.86 10.29 -4.79
N GLY A 145 2.16 10.10 -5.90
CA GLY A 145 1.25 8.97 -6.01
C GLY A 145 0.19 9.19 -7.06
N ILE A 146 -0.94 8.54 -6.85
CA ILE A 146 -2.10 8.61 -7.73
C ILE A 146 -3.37 8.79 -6.92
N THR A 147 -4.30 9.57 -7.44
CA THR A 147 -5.72 9.47 -7.06
C THR A 147 -6.40 8.60 -8.10
N VAL A 148 -7.14 7.59 -7.64
CA VAL A 148 -7.85 6.66 -8.51
C VAL A 148 -9.34 6.95 -8.43
N SER A 149 -9.95 7.26 -9.57
CA SER A 149 -11.40 7.50 -9.66
C SER A 149 -12.19 6.21 -9.41
N THR A 150 -13.50 6.29 -9.16
CA THR A 150 -14.37 5.10 -9.01
C THR A 150 -14.26 4.13 -10.18
N TYR A 151 -13.92 4.61 -11.38
CA TYR A 151 -13.79 3.81 -12.60
C TYR A 151 -12.35 3.32 -12.87
N GLY A 152 -11.47 3.39 -11.87
CA GLY A 152 -10.10 2.90 -11.99
C GLY A 152 -9.17 3.79 -12.81
N THR A 153 -9.58 5.02 -13.12
CA THR A 153 -8.74 5.97 -13.86
C THR A 153 -7.75 6.64 -12.90
N PRO A 154 -6.44 6.46 -13.07
CA PRO A 154 -5.45 7.10 -12.22
C PRO A 154 -5.14 8.52 -12.70
N VAL A 155 -4.99 9.44 -11.76
CA VAL A 155 -4.44 10.78 -11.98
C VAL A 155 -3.19 10.93 -11.12
N LEU A 156 -2.08 11.34 -11.73
CA LEU A 156 -0.83 11.56 -11.01
C LEU A 156 -0.95 12.76 -10.07
N VAL A 157 -0.51 12.54 -8.83
CA VAL A 157 -0.41 13.58 -7.81
C VAL A 157 1.07 13.72 -7.43
N ASN A 158 1.62 14.91 -7.66
CA ASN A 158 3.06 15.15 -7.58
C ASN A 158 3.54 15.73 -6.25
N ASN A 159 2.62 16.13 -5.36
CA ASN A 159 2.95 16.73 -4.09
C ASN A 159 1.82 16.53 -3.07
N ARG A 160 2.14 16.80 -1.81
CA ARG A 160 1.23 16.74 -0.66
C ARG A 160 -0.05 17.57 -0.81
N GLN A 161 -0.03 18.67 -1.56
CA GLN A 161 -1.19 19.56 -1.69
C GLN A 161 -2.27 19.01 -2.62
N GLY A 162 -1.91 18.12 -3.54
CA GLY A 162 -2.87 17.49 -4.44
C GLY A 162 -3.61 16.29 -3.84
N PHE A 163 -3.22 15.84 -2.64
CA PHE A 163 -3.91 14.78 -1.89
C PHE A 163 -4.92 15.37 -0.90
#